data_AF-A0A2G6J7R9-F1
#
_entry.id   AF-A0A2G6J7R9-F1
#
_cell.length_a   1.000
_cell.length_b   1.000
_cell.length_c   1.000
_cell.angle_alpha   90.00
_cell.angle_beta   90.00
_cell.angle_gamma   90.00
#
_symmetry.space_group_name_H-M   'P 1'
#
loop_
_entity.id
_entity.type
_entity.pdbx_description
1 polymer ?
#
loop_
_entity_poly.entity_id
_entity_poly.type
_entity_poly.pdbx_seq_one_letter_code
_entity_poly.pdbx_strand_id
1 'polypeptide(L)'
;MLMALVIFASCEDPREWRSRQAVRQLVKATPLRATAAMDRVVTIGCYALVDIEQALHNAPLSGRLRLLEVIERARCREAIPLLRFLERWDDEKDVKKLARRIRQRFERASPPSS
;
A
#
# COMPACT_ATOMS: atom_id res chain seq x y z
N MET A 1 -43.55 9.69 22.75
CA MET A 1 -42.26 8.96 22.73
C MET A 1 -41.65 9.16 21.36
N LEU A 2 -40.82 10.20 21.19
CA LEU A 2 -40.21 10.55 19.90
C LEU A 2 -38.86 9.82 19.82
N MET A 3 -38.77 8.77 18.98
CA MET A 3 -37.46 8.18 18.65
C MET A 3 -36.70 9.18 17.77
N ALA A 4 -35.78 9.91 18.39
CA ALA A 4 -34.77 10.66 17.66
C ALA A 4 -33.83 9.65 16.99
N LEU A 5 -34.00 9.47 15.68
CA LEU A 5 -33.08 8.74 14.83
C LEU A 5 -31.79 9.57 14.74
N VAL A 6 -30.79 9.25 15.57
CA VAL A 6 -29.45 9.82 15.47
C VAL A 6 -28.80 9.19 14.24
N ILE A 7 -28.91 9.88 13.10
CA ILE A 7 -28.13 9.58 11.91
C ILE A 7 -26.69 9.96 12.27
N PHE A 8 -25.87 8.97 12.62
CA PHE A 8 -24.42 9.12 12.63
C PHE A 8 -23.99 9.40 11.20
N ALA A 9 -23.92 10.68 10.83
CA ALA A 9 -23.15 11.12 9.68
C ALA A 9 -21.70 10.72 9.97
N SER A 10 -21.30 9.56 9.47
CA SER A 10 -19.91 9.12 9.48
C SER A 10 -19.12 10.17 8.70
N CYS A 11 -18.42 11.06 9.41
CA CYS A 11 -17.39 11.93 8.86
C CYS A 11 -16.11 11.14 8.49
N GLU A 12 -16.23 9.85 8.19
CA GLU A 12 -15.12 9.11 7.58
C GLU A 12 -14.99 9.60 6.14
N ASP A 13 -13.84 10.21 5.82
CA ASP A 13 -13.57 10.67 4.46
C ASP A 13 -13.78 9.46 3.51
N PRO A 14 -14.70 9.56 2.54
CA PRO A 14 -14.95 8.49 1.60
C PRO A 14 -13.68 8.02 0.88
N ARG A 15 -12.65 8.85 0.78
CA ARG A 15 -11.33 8.50 0.23
C ARG A 15 -10.53 7.59 1.15
N GLU A 16 -10.49 7.86 2.46
CA GLU A 16 -9.83 6.99 3.44
C GLU A 16 -10.47 5.60 3.47
N TRP A 17 -11.80 5.55 3.53
CA TRP A 17 -12.52 4.28 3.52
C TRP A 17 -12.25 3.49 2.24
N ARG A 18 -12.28 4.14 1.07
CA ARG A 18 -11.98 3.51 -0.23
C ARG A 18 -10.56 2.96 -0.27
N SER A 19 -9.59 3.72 0.25
CA SER A 19 -8.19 3.31 0.30
C SER A 19 -8.00 2.06 1.17
N ARG A 20 -8.49 2.10 2.42
CA ARG A 20 -8.48 0.97 3.34
C ARG A 20 -9.13 -0.28 2.74
N GLN A 21 -10.29 -0.13 2.09
CA GLN A 21 -10.98 -1.26 1.46
C GLN A 21 -10.19 -1.81 0.27
N ALA A 22 -9.64 -0.97 -0.59
CA ALA A 22 -8.86 -1.40 -1.76
C ALA A 22 -7.62 -2.20 -1.33
N VAL A 23 -6.88 -1.71 -0.34
CA VAL A 23 -5.69 -2.38 0.21
C VAL A 23 -6.07 -3.73 0.85
N ARG A 24 -7.13 -3.78 1.67
CA ARG A 24 -7.62 -5.04 2.27
C ARG A 24 -8.01 -6.06 1.22
N GLN A 25 -8.69 -5.64 0.16
CA GLN A 25 -9.06 -6.52 -0.94
C GLN A 25 -7.85 -7.06 -1.69
N LEU A 26 -6.82 -6.23 -1.89
CA LEU A 26 -5.58 -6.64 -2.54
C LEU A 26 -4.85 -7.73 -1.72
N VAL A 27 -4.71 -7.53 -0.40
CA VAL A 27 -4.06 -8.51 0.47
C VAL A 27 -4.77 -9.86 0.43
N LYS A 28 -6.10 -9.86 0.38
CA LYS A 28 -6.93 -11.07 0.33
C LYS A 28 -7.17 -11.61 -1.09
N ALA A 29 -6.64 -10.95 -2.12
CA ALA A 29 -6.93 -11.31 -3.50
C ALA A 29 -6.34 -12.69 -3.86
N THR A 30 -7.13 -13.47 -4.59
CA THR A 30 -6.59 -14.65 -5.30
C THR A 30 -5.69 -14.20 -6.46
N PRO A 31 -4.79 -15.04 -6.98
CA PRO A 31 -3.94 -14.68 -8.12
C PRO A 31 -4.73 -14.14 -9.32
N LEU A 32 -5.87 -14.75 -9.65
CA LEU A 32 -6.75 -14.33 -10.74
C LEU A 32 -7.36 -12.92 -10.55
N ARG A 33 -7.49 -12.45 -9.30
CA ARG A 33 -8.10 -11.16 -8.96
C ARG A 33 -7.07 -10.11 -8.54
N ALA A 34 -5.81 -10.50 -8.40
CA ALA A 34 -4.75 -9.63 -7.88
C ALA A 34 -4.55 -8.42 -8.78
N THR A 35 -4.50 -8.58 -10.11
CA THR A 35 -4.28 -7.47 -11.05
C THR A 35 -5.32 -6.37 -10.89
N ALA A 36 -6.61 -6.70 -10.96
CA ALA A 36 -7.67 -5.71 -10.80
C ALA A 36 -7.65 -5.05 -9.41
N ALA A 37 -7.26 -5.77 -8.36
CA ALA A 37 -7.12 -5.20 -7.03
C ALA A 37 -5.92 -4.25 -6.93
N MET A 38 -4.78 -4.60 -7.55
CA MET A 38 -3.61 -3.73 -7.64
C MET A 38 -3.95 -2.44 -8.39
N ASP A 39 -4.65 -2.55 -9.52
CA ASP A 39 -5.02 -1.39 -10.34
C ASP A 39 -5.83 -0.37 -9.53
N ARG A 40 -6.78 -0.83 -8.70
CA ARG A 40 -7.55 0.05 -7.81
C ARG A 40 -6.65 0.80 -6.82
N VAL A 41 -5.68 0.13 -6.21
CA VAL A 41 -4.75 0.79 -5.26
C VAL A 41 -3.79 1.73 -6.00
N VAL A 42 -3.33 1.36 -7.20
CA VAL A 42 -2.49 2.23 -8.04
C VAL A 42 -3.24 3.50 -8.44
N THR A 43 -4.55 3.43 -8.74
CA THR A 43 -5.38 4.60 -9.04
C THR A 43 -5.50 5.55 -7.84
N ILE A 44 -5.49 5.03 -6.60
CA ILE A 44 -5.46 5.86 -5.38
C ILE A 44 -4.10 6.55 -5.24
N GLY A 45 -3.03 5.93 -5.74
CA GLY A 45 -1.68 6.49 -5.77
C GLY A 45 -1.04 6.53 -4.39
N CYS A 46 -0.15 7.50 -4.16
CA CYS A 46 0.60 7.65 -2.91
C CYS A 46 -0.25 7.84 -1.66
N TYR A 47 -1.50 8.28 -1.82
CA TYR A 47 -2.42 8.42 -0.70
C TYR A 47 -2.66 7.09 0.03
N ALA A 48 -2.57 5.96 -0.67
CA ALA A 48 -2.72 4.63 -0.07
C ALA A 48 -1.52 4.19 0.78
N LEU A 49 -0.42 4.96 0.84
CA LEU A 49 0.83 4.53 1.48
C LEU A 49 0.64 4.17 2.96
N VAL A 50 -0.13 4.96 3.71
CA VAL A 50 -0.40 4.70 5.13
C VAL A 50 -1.14 3.37 5.33
N ASP A 51 -2.15 3.11 4.49
CA ASP A 51 -2.91 1.86 4.54
C ASP A 51 -2.06 0.65 4.09
N ILE A 52 -1.18 0.85 3.11
CA ILE A 52 -0.21 -0.16 2.65
C ILE A 52 0.76 -0.51 3.78
N GLU A 53 1.33 0.50 4.46
CA GLU A 53 2.23 0.32 5.60
C GLU A 53 1.56 -0.49 6.71
N GLN A 54 0.34 -0.12 7.10
CA GLN A 54 -0.41 -0.87 8.11
C GLN A 54 -0.68 -2.32 7.67
N ALA A 55 -1.01 -2.54 6.40
CA ALA A 55 -1.32 -3.86 5.87
C ALA A 55 -0.09 -4.77 5.78
N LEU A 56 1.10 -4.23 5.52
CA LEU A 56 2.34 -5.00 5.38
C LEU A 56 2.67 -5.83 6.62
N HIS A 57 2.36 -5.32 7.83
CA HIS A 57 2.65 -6.01 9.09
C HIS A 57 1.93 -7.36 9.25
N ASN A 58 0.74 -7.50 8.67
CA ASN A 58 -0.12 -8.68 8.88
C ASN A 58 -0.40 -9.46 7.58
N ALA A 59 0.12 -8.99 6.45
CA ALA A 59 -0.13 -9.62 5.16
C ALA A 59 0.71 -10.90 5.00
N PRO A 60 0.16 -11.98 4.40
CA PRO A 60 0.97 -13.12 3.99
C PRO A 60 2.01 -12.69 2.94
N LEU A 61 3.06 -13.49 2.72
CA LEU A 61 4.13 -13.20 1.76
C LEU A 61 3.61 -12.70 0.40
N SER A 62 2.65 -13.41 -0.20
CA SER A 62 2.06 -13.03 -1.49
C SER A 62 1.35 -11.67 -1.45
N GLY A 63 0.74 -11.31 -0.32
CA GLY A 63 0.14 -10.00 -0.09
C GLY A 63 1.20 -8.90 0.00
N ARG A 64 2.27 -9.12 0.78
CA ARG A 64 3.38 -8.16 0.91
C ARG A 64 4.06 -7.87 -0.42
N LEU A 65 4.33 -8.90 -1.22
CA LEU A 65 4.92 -8.74 -2.55
C LEU A 65 4.03 -7.90 -3.48
N ARG A 66 2.71 -8.11 -3.47
CA ARG A 66 1.77 -7.30 -4.27
C ARG A 66 1.69 -5.86 -3.79
N LEU A 67 1.73 -5.62 -2.47
CA LEU A 67 1.76 -4.27 -1.91
C LEU A 67 3.02 -3.51 -2.36
N LEU A 68 4.17 -4.18 -2.38
CA LEU A 68 5.41 -3.61 -2.93
C LEU A 68 5.30 -3.34 -4.43
N GLU A 69 4.70 -4.23 -5.20
CA GLU A 69 4.45 -4.03 -6.63
C GLU A 69 3.55 -2.81 -6.89
N VAL A 70 2.51 -2.62 -6.06
CA VAL A 70 1.68 -1.42 -6.12
C VAL A 70 2.48 -0.15 -5.83
N ILE A 71 3.34 -0.14 -4.80
CA ILE A 71 4.22 1.00 -4.49
C ILE A 71 5.06 1.37 -5.72
N GLU A 72 5.65 0.36 -6.37
CA GLU A 72 6.46 0.56 -7.57
C GLU A 72 5.65 1.12 -8.75
N ARG A 73 4.47 0.54 -9.01
CA ARG A 73 3.57 0.95 -10.10
C ARG A 73 3.01 2.36 -9.90
N ALA A 74 2.65 2.70 -8.68
CA ALA A 74 2.22 4.05 -8.29
C ALA A 74 3.36 5.07 -8.30
N ARG A 75 4.61 4.62 -8.43
CA ARG A 75 5.84 5.43 -8.40
C ARG A 75 5.95 6.29 -7.14
N CYS A 76 5.51 5.73 -6.00
CA CYS A 76 5.42 6.49 -4.77
C CYS A 76 6.77 6.62 -4.07
N ARG A 77 7.45 7.75 -4.27
CA ARG A 77 8.81 7.98 -3.74
C ARG A 77 8.83 8.18 -2.24
N GLU A 78 7.73 8.67 -1.69
CA GLU A 78 7.47 8.81 -0.25
C GLU A 78 7.60 7.47 0.48
N ALA A 79 7.52 6.33 -0.23
CA ALA A 79 7.74 5.00 0.32
C ALA A 79 9.22 4.66 0.59
N ILE A 80 10.21 5.49 0.21
CA ILE A 80 11.64 5.18 0.41
C ILE A 80 11.99 4.77 1.86
N PRO A 81 11.53 5.47 2.92
CA PRO A 81 11.78 5.05 4.31
C PRO A 81 11.22 3.67 4.63
N LEU A 82 9.99 3.39 4.20
CA LEU A 82 9.35 2.07 4.34
C LEU A 82 10.14 0.98 3.59
N LEU A 83 10.60 1.26 2.37
CA LEU A 83 11.40 0.31 1.59
C LEU A 83 12.74 -0.01 2.27
N ARG A 84 13.39 0.99 2.90
CA ARG A 84 14.61 0.77 3.72
C ARG A 84 14.32 -0.09 4.95
N PHE A 85 13.19 0.15 5.61
CA PHE A 85 12.75 -0.65 6.74
C PHE A 85 12.56 -2.11 6.34
N LEU A 86 11.80 -2.39 5.28
CA LEU A 86 11.55 -3.75 4.80
C LEU A 86 12.83 -4.46 4.34
N GLU A 87 13.72 -3.75 3.63
CA GLU A 87 15.02 -4.29 3.20
C GLU A 87 15.86 -4.79 4.39
N ARG A 88 15.77 -4.12 5.54
CA ARG A 88 16.54 -4.47 6.74
C ARG A 88 15.82 -5.54 7.56
N TRP A 89 14.54 -5.35 7.83
CA TRP A 89 13.82 -6.01 8.93
C TRP A 89 12.76 -7.03 8.52
N ASP A 90 12.34 -7.10 7.26
CA ASP A 90 11.38 -8.13 6.85
C ASP A 90 12.02 -9.53 7.01
N ASP A 91 11.29 -10.58 7.35
CA ASP A 91 11.90 -11.92 7.48
C ASP A 91 12.13 -12.59 6.12
N GLU A 92 11.37 -12.18 5.10
CA GLU A 92 11.35 -12.86 3.80
C GLU A 92 12.38 -12.28 2.84
N LYS A 93 13.26 -13.13 2.33
CA LYS A 93 14.33 -12.74 1.40
C LYS A 93 13.79 -12.08 0.12
N ASP A 94 12.66 -12.56 -0.37
CA ASP A 94 12.03 -12.03 -1.59
C ASP A 94 11.48 -10.62 -1.37
N VAL A 95 10.91 -10.35 -0.19
CA VAL A 95 10.44 -9.01 0.18
C VAL A 95 11.62 -8.06 0.30
N LYS A 96 12.71 -8.45 0.99
CA LYS A 96 13.94 -7.63 1.07
C LYS A 96 14.49 -7.30 -0.30
N LYS A 97 14.61 -8.31 -1.17
CA LYS A 97 15.15 -8.16 -2.53
C LYS A 97 14.31 -7.21 -3.36
N LEU A 98 12.98 -7.35 -3.30
CA LEU A 98 12.05 -6.49 -4.02
C LEU A 98 12.08 -5.05 -3.50
N ALA A 99 12.03 -4.86 -2.18
CA ALA A 99 12.08 -3.54 -1.56
C ALA A 99 13.36 -2.76 -1.95
N ARG A 100 14.51 -3.43 -1.88
CA ARG A 100 15.80 -2.87 -2.32
C ARG A 100 15.79 -2.44 -3.78
N ARG A 101 15.25 -3.28 -4.67
CA ARG A 101 15.16 -2.98 -6.12
C ARG A 101 14.34 -1.71 -6.36
N ILE A 102 13.16 -1.62 -5.75
CA ILE A 102 12.25 -0.49 -5.91
C ILE A 102 12.93 0.79 -5.38
N ARG A 103 13.52 0.73 -4.19
CA ARG A 103 14.23 1.86 -3.58
C ARG A 103 15.34 2.39 -4.49
N GLN A 104 16.22 1.51 -4.97
CA GLN A 104 17.31 1.90 -5.87
C GLN A 104 16.79 2.55 -7.15
N ARG A 105 15.65 2.08 -7.69
CA ARG A 105 15.02 2.70 -8.85
C ARG A 105 14.52 4.11 -8.53
N PHE A 106 13.87 4.31 -7.39
CA PHE A 106 13.38 5.64 -6.98
C PHE A 106 14.53 6.63 -6.71
N GLU A 107 15.60 6.17 -6.04
CA GLU A 107 16.78 6.98 -5.76
C GLU A 107 17.50 7.40 -7.05
N ARG A 108 17.70 6.47 -8.01
CA ARG A 108 18.32 6.79 -9.32
C ARG A 108 17.51 7.76 -10.17
N ALA A 109 16.20 7.79 -10.00
CA ALA A 109 15.32 8.67 -10.77
C ALA A 109 15.26 10.10 -10.18
N SER A 110 15.95 10.37 -9.07
CA SER A 110 16.09 11.70 -8.50
C SER A 110 17.40 12.32 -9.00
N PRO A 111 17.42 13.58 -9.47
CA PRO A 111 18.70 14.27 -9.69
C PRO A 111 19.44 14.34 -8.35
N PRO A 112 20.78 14.31 -8.33
CA PRO A 112 21.53 14.50 -7.11
C PRO A 112 21.13 15.84 -6.50
N SER A 113 20.69 15.82 -5.24
CA SER A 113 20.53 17.02 -4.44
C SER A 113 21.88 17.72 -4.42
N SER A 114 21.95 18.87 -5.09
CA SER A 114 23.12 19.75 -5.12
C SER A 114 23.39 20.35 -3.75
#